data_AF-A0A7Y6D9G1-F1
#
_entry.id   AF-A0A7Y6D9G1-F1
#
_cell.length_a   1.000
_cell.length_b   1.000
_cell.length_c   1.000
_cell.angle_alpha   90.00
_cell.angle_beta   90.00
_cell.angle_gamma   90.00
#
_symmetry.space_group_name_H-M   'P 1'
#
loop_
_entity.id
_entity.type
_entity.pdbx_description
1 polymer ?
#
loop_
_entity_poly.entity_id
_entity_poly.type
_entity_poly.pdbx_seq_one_letter_code
_entity_poly.pdbx_strand_id
1 'polypeptide(L)'
;MPRLAKHLAWFAVAVLGAIALSVVALRRGEAINALWIVVAAVAIYLVAYRYYSLFIANKVMQLDPNRATPAVLNNDGLDFVPTNKHVLFGHHFAAIAGAGPLVGPVLAAQMGYLPGTLWLIAGVVLAGAVQDFMVLFLSTRRNGRSLGDMVREEMGRIPGTIALFGCFLIMIIILAVLALIVVKALADSPWGMFTVMATIPIAMFMGVYMRYIRPGRIGEISIIGVLLLLGSIWLGGQIAADPVWAKVFTFTGVQITWMLIGYGFVAAVLPVWLILAPRDYLSTFLKIGTIVALAIGILVTMPELKMPALTQFVDGTGPVWKGGLFPFLFITIACGAVSGFHALIASGTTPKLLASEGHARYIGYGGMLMESFVAIMAMVAASVIDPGVYFAMNSPAAVVGADAVAVAQTVSSWGFTITPEALQAVAHDIGETTILARAGGAPTLAVGIAQILHHVLPGENTMAFWYHFAILFEAL
;
A
#
# COMPACT_ATOMS: atom_id res chain seq x y z
N MET A 1 19.71 -34.71 10.12
CA MET A 1 19.94 -33.29 10.51
C MET A 1 18.83 -32.88 11.48
N PRO A 2 19.12 -32.78 12.79
CA PRO A 2 18.07 -32.81 13.80
C PRO A 2 17.28 -31.50 13.78
N ARG A 3 16.01 -31.56 14.19
CA ARG A 3 15.02 -30.47 14.14
C ARG A 3 15.55 -29.11 14.64
N LEU A 4 16.51 -29.11 15.57
CA LEU A 4 17.17 -27.90 16.10
C LEU A 4 17.89 -27.08 15.02
N ALA A 5 18.57 -27.73 14.06
CA ALA A 5 19.34 -27.03 13.03
C ALA A 5 18.45 -26.17 12.12
N LYS A 6 17.19 -26.59 11.92
CA LYS A 6 16.20 -25.81 11.17
C LYS A 6 15.76 -24.55 11.91
N HIS A 7 15.88 -24.51 13.24
CA HIS A 7 15.55 -23.34 14.05
C HIS A 7 16.72 -22.38 14.26
N LEU A 8 17.97 -22.83 14.09
CA LEU A 8 19.15 -21.98 14.18
C LEU A 8 19.11 -20.80 13.19
N ALA A 9 18.71 -21.05 11.94
CA ALA A 9 18.57 -19.98 10.95
C ALA A 9 17.53 -18.93 11.37
N TRP A 10 16.39 -19.37 11.90
CA TRP A 10 15.36 -18.48 12.42
C TRP A 10 15.76 -17.75 13.70
N PHE A 11 16.56 -18.38 14.54
CA PHE A 11 17.15 -17.74 15.71
C PHE A 11 18.11 -16.63 15.29
N ALA A 12 18.96 -16.87 14.28
CA ALA A 12 19.83 -15.85 13.72
C ALA A 12 19.03 -14.66 13.14
N VAL A 13 17.94 -14.92 12.42
CA VAL A 13 17.02 -13.86 11.94
C VAL A 13 16.41 -13.08 13.11
N ALA A 14 15.96 -13.77 14.16
CA ALA A 14 15.40 -13.11 15.33
C ALA A 14 16.43 -12.24 16.07
N VAL A 15 17.66 -12.73 16.21
CA VAL A 15 18.77 -11.97 16.80
C VAL A 15 19.11 -10.76 15.95
N LEU A 16 19.19 -10.90 14.63
CA LEU A 16 19.42 -9.79 13.71
C LEU A 16 18.32 -8.72 13.84
N GLY A 17 17.06 -9.14 13.89
CA GLY A 17 15.93 -8.23 14.11
C GLY A 17 15.99 -7.53 15.47
N ALA A 18 16.36 -8.24 16.54
CA ALA A 18 16.51 -7.67 17.87
C ALA A 18 17.66 -6.64 17.92
N ILE A 19 18.80 -6.92 17.27
CA ILE A 19 19.92 -5.99 17.16
C ILE A 19 19.47 -4.74 16.39
N ALA A 20 18.84 -4.93 15.23
CA ALA A 20 18.39 -3.81 14.40
C ALA A 20 17.39 -2.92 15.13
N LEU A 21 16.39 -3.51 15.80
CA LEU A 21 15.43 -2.77 16.62
C LEU A 21 16.11 -2.07 17.81
N SER A 22 17.11 -2.69 18.43
CA SER A 22 17.89 -2.08 19.52
C SER A 22 18.68 -0.87 19.04
N VAL A 23 19.27 -0.91 17.84
CA VAL A 23 19.96 0.25 17.25
C VAL A 23 18.98 1.40 17.04
N VAL A 24 17.81 1.12 16.46
CA VAL A 24 16.75 2.12 16.25
C VAL A 24 16.25 2.69 17.59
N ALA A 25 16.09 1.83 18.60
CA ALA A 25 15.52 2.20 19.89
C ALA A 25 16.50 2.90 20.83
N LEU A 26 17.82 2.63 20.76
CA LEU A 26 18.79 3.09 21.75
C LEU A 26 19.68 4.24 21.26
N ARG A 27 19.94 4.36 19.95
CA ARG A 27 20.72 5.49 19.44
C ARG A 27 19.91 6.79 19.56
N ARG A 28 20.53 7.82 20.16
CA ARG A 28 19.97 9.15 20.36
C ARG A 28 21.02 10.18 19.96
N GLY A 29 20.61 11.24 19.28
CA GLY A 29 21.49 12.36 18.90
C GLY A 29 22.30 12.18 17.61
N GLU A 30 22.34 10.97 17.03
CA GLU A 30 22.93 10.70 15.72
C GLU A 30 21.87 10.24 14.73
N ALA A 31 22.01 10.61 13.45
CA ALA A 31 21.20 10.06 12.38
C ALA A 31 21.48 8.56 12.25
N ILE A 32 20.42 7.76 12.20
CA ILE A 32 20.53 6.31 12.00
C ILE A 32 20.19 5.97 10.56
N ASN A 33 20.77 4.88 10.08
CA ASN A 33 20.48 4.39 8.74
C ASN A 33 19.05 3.85 8.61
N ALA A 34 18.39 4.17 7.51
CA ALA A 34 17.11 3.59 7.11
C ALA A 34 17.15 2.05 7.05
N LEU A 35 18.30 1.46 6.71
CA LEU A 35 18.50 0.01 6.65
C LEU A 35 18.12 -0.70 7.96
N TRP A 36 18.35 -0.07 9.12
CA TRP A 36 18.02 -0.68 10.41
C TRP A 36 16.52 -0.90 10.60
N ILE A 37 15.69 0.05 10.14
CA ILE A 37 14.23 -0.09 10.20
C ILE A 37 13.78 -1.22 9.27
N VAL A 38 14.30 -1.26 8.05
CA VAL A 38 13.93 -2.27 7.05
C VAL A 38 14.33 -3.67 7.53
N VAL A 39 15.55 -3.84 8.04
CA VAL A 39 16.04 -5.12 8.57
C VAL A 39 15.23 -5.58 9.78
N ALA A 40 14.92 -4.66 10.71
CA ALA A 40 14.09 -4.97 11.87
C ALA A 40 12.70 -5.45 11.46
N ALA A 41 12.02 -4.72 10.56
CA ALA A 41 10.70 -5.07 10.06
C ALA A 41 10.70 -6.44 9.36
N VAL A 42 11.60 -6.65 8.40
CA VAL A 42 11.70 -7.92 7.65
C VAL A 42 11.98 -9.09 8.58
N ALA A 43 12.93 -8.96 9.51
CA ALA A 43 13.24 -10.01 10.46
C ALA A 43 12.04 -10.39 11.33
N ILE A 44 11.34 -9.38 11.88
CA ILE A 44 10.16 -9.59 12.73
C ILE A 44 9.03 -10.22 11.91
N TYR A 45 8.74 -9.74 10.70
CA TYR A 45 7.70 -10.29 9.84
C TYR A 45 7.98 -11.73 9.43
N LEU A 46 9.24 -12.06 9.09
CA LEU A 46 9.64 -13.41 8.75
C LEU A 46 9.48 -14.38 9.94
N VAL A 47 9.86 -13.95 11.15
CA VAL A 47 9.70 -14.74 12.38
C VAL A 47 8.22 -14.89 12.75
N ALA A 48 7.44 -13.81 12.70
CA ALA A 48 6.01 -13.80 12.97
C ALA A 48 5.23 -14.68 11.98
N TYR A 49 5.53 -14.53 10.68
CA TYR A 49 4.98 -15.40 9.66
C TYR A 49 5.37 -16.85 9.95
N ARG A 50 6.64 -17.14 10.27
CA ARG A 50 7.05 -18.52 10.50
C ARG A 50 6.34 -19.16 11.69
N TYR A 51 6.34 -18.52 12.85
CA TYR A 51 5.92 -19.13 14.12
C TYR A 51 4.53 -18.72 14.55
N TYR A 52 4.24 -17.42 14.61
CA TYR A 52 2.99 -16.93 15.17
C TYR A 52 1.80 -17.26 14.25
N SER A 53 1.94 -17.03 12.94
CA SER A 53 0.86 -17.44 12.02
C SER A 53 0.69 -18.96 11.90
N LEU A 54 1.74 -19.77 12.16
CA LEU A 54 1.61 -21.24 12.28
C LEU A 54 0.80 -21.61 13.53
N PHE A 55 1.08 -20.97 14.67
CA PHE A 55 0.34 -21.18 15.90
C PHE A 55 -1.14 -20.85 15.68
N ILE A 56 -1.44 -19.70 15.11
CA ILE A 56 -2.83 -19.30 14.83
C ILE A 56 -3.48 -20.31 13.86
N ALA A 57 -2.84 -20.64 12.74
CA ALA A 57 -3.39 -21.54 11.75
C ALA A 57 -3.68 -22.95 12.30
N ASN A 58 -2.75 -23.52 13.08
CA ASN A 58 -2.82 -24.93 13.49
C ASN A 58 -3.47 -25.14 14.86
N LYS A 59 -3.29 -24.21 15.80
CA LYS A 59 -3.78 -24.36 17.19
C LYS A 59 -5.08 -23.60 17.43
N VAL A 60 -5.20 -22.38 16.89
CA VAL A 60 -6.38 -21.54 17.11
C VAL A 60 -7.48 -21.86 16.09
N MET A 61 -7.17 -21.75 14.80
CA MET A 61 -8.16 -21.92 13.73
C MET A 61 -8.31 -23.37 13.26
N GLN A 62 -7.26 -24.18 13.40
CA GLN A 62 -7.23 -25.57 12.93
C GLN A 62 -7.63 -25.66 11.45
N LEU A 63 -6.84 -25.02 10.58
CA LEU A 63 -7.08 -25.06 9.13
C LEU A 63 -7.11 -26.51 8.64
N ASP A 64 -8.13 -26.83 7.83
CA ASP A 64 -8.26 -28.14 7.19
C ASP A 64 -8.16 -28.03 5.66
N PRO A 65 -7.00 -28.36 5.05
CA PRO A 65 -6.84 -28.31 3.60
C PRO A 65 -7.79 -29.21 2.81
N ASN A 66 -8.40 -30.22 3.44
CA ASN A 66 -9.32 -31.16 2.81
C ASN A 66 -10.79 -30.66 2.84
N ARG A 67 -11.07 -29.60 3.60
CA ARG A 67 -12.40 -29.00 3.63
C ARG A 67 -12.64 -28.23 2.33
N ALA A 68 -13.70 -28.59 1.62
CA ALA A 68 -14.14 -27.86 0.44
C ALA A 68 -14.55 -26.43 0.83
N THR A 69 -13.95 -25.45 0.17
CA THR A 69 -14.22 -24.03 0.38
C THR A 69 -15.46 -23.59 -0.41
N PRO A 70 -16.04 -22.41 -0.11
CA PRO A 70 -17.20 -21.90 -0.84
C PRO A 70 -16.93 -21.74 -2.34
N ALA A 71 -15.70 -21.36 -2.70
CA ALA A 71 -15.24 -21.26 -4.08
C ALA A 71 -15.42 -22.58 -4.85
N VAL A 72 -15.16 -23.71 -4.18
CA VAL A 72 -15.25 -25.05 -4.78
C VAL A 72 -16.68 -25.55 -4.78
N LEU A 73 -17.43 -25.34 -3.69
CA LEU A 73 -18.80 -25.83 -3.52
C LEU A 73 -19.80 -25.11 -4.42
N ASN A 74 -19.69 -23.79 -4.54
CA ASN A 74 -20.66 -22.95 -5.25
C ASN A 74 -20.10 -22.41 -6.58
N ASN A 75 -19.13 -23.10 -7.19
CA ASN A 75 -18.41 -22.61 -8.37
C ASN A 75 -19.37 -22.26 -9.53
N ASP A 76 -19.72 -20.99 -9.63
CA ASP A 76 -20.70 -20.45 -10.59
C ASP A 76 -20.03 -19.84 -11.81
N GLY A 77 -18.69 -19.71 -11.80
CA GLY A 77 -17.94 -19.06 -12.86
C GLY A 77 -18.15 -17.53 -12.94
N LEU A 78 -18.78 -16.93 -11.94
CA LEU A 78 -19.09 -15.50 -11.84
C LEU A 78 -18.46 -14.90 -10.59
N ASP A 79 -18.99 -15.24 -9.42
CA ASP A 79 -18.55 -14.74 -8.10
C ASP A 79 -17.70 -15.77 -7.35
N PHE A 80 -18.06 -17.05 -7.47
CA PHE A 80 -17.38 -18.17 -6.82
C PHE A 80 -16.52 -18.90 -7.84
N VAL A 81 -15.21 -18.74 -7.73
CA VAL A 81 -14.26 -19.33 -8.69
C VAL A 81 -12.97 -19.75 -7.98
N PRO A 82 -12.67 -21.07 -7.90
CA PRO A 82 -11.42 -21.54 -7.33
C PRO A 82 -10.23 -20.94 -8.07
N THR A 83 -9.48 -20.09 -7.38
CA THR A 83 -8.38 -19.32 -7.95
C THR A 83 -7.06 -19.80 -7.38
N ASN A 84 -6.00 -19.76 -8.19
CA ASN A 84 -4.67 -20.12 -7.72
C ASN A 84 -4.23 -19.20 -6.57
N LYS A 85 -3.56 -19.76 -5.56
CA LYS A 85 -3.14 -19.04 -4.36
C LYS A 85 -2.31 -17.77 -4.64
N HIS A 86 -1.50 -17.74 -5.69
CA HIS A 86 -0.65 -16.58 -6.01
C HIS A 86 -1.43 -15.46 -6.69
N VAL A 87 -2.37 -15.82 -7.58
CA VAL A 87 -3.30 -14.86 -8.19
C VAL A 87 -4.24 -14.30 -7.12
N LEU A 88 -4.77 -15.17 -6.26
CA LEU A 88 -5.63 -14.74 -5.15
C LEU A 88 -4.86 -13.94 -4.10
N PHE A 89 -3.59 -14.27 -3.84
CA PHE A 89 -2.73 -13.43 -3.01
C PHE A 89 -2.62 -12.03 -3.60
N GLY A 90 -2.36 -11.91 -4.90
CA GLY A 90 -2.30 -10.59 -5.54
C GLY A 90 -3.64 -9.87 -5.55
N HIS A 91 -4.75 -10.58 -5.80
CA HIS A 91 -6.09 -9.99 -5.70
C HIS A 91 -6.37 -9.44 -4.29
N HIS A 92 -6.16 -10.26 -3.27
CA HIS A 92 -6.36 -9.86 -1.90
C HIS A 92 -5.42 -8.72 -1.52
N PHE A 93 -4.11 -8.87 -1.75
CA PHE A 93 -3.09 -7.86 -1.46
C PHE A 93 -3.38 -6.52 -2.14
N ALA A 94 -3.65 -6.48 -3.44
CA ALA A 94 -3.92 -5.22 -4.12
C ALA A 94 -5.22 -4.56 -3.67
N ALA A 95 -6.22 -5.35 -3.26
CA ALA A 95 -7.46 -4.84 -2.68
C ALA A 95 -7.26 -4.25 -1.28
N ILE A 96 -6.36 -4.82 -0.46
CA ILE A 96 -6.08 -4.31 0.89
C ILE A 96 -5.03 -3.19 0.91
N ALA A 97 -3.99 -3.30 0.07
CA ALA A 97 -2.88 -2.36 -0.06
C ALA A 97 -3.23 -1.22 -1.05
N GLY A 98 -4.21 -0.41 -0.68
CA GLY A 98 -4.58 0.83 -1.38
C GLY A 98 -3.62 1.99 -1.08
N ALA A 99 -4.10 3.23 -1.23
CA ALA A 99 -3.31 4.43 -0.90
C ALA A 99 -3.06 4.58 0.62
N GLY A 100 -3.89 3.97 1.47
CA GLY A 100 -3.79 4.02 2.93
C GLY A 100 -2.40 3.66 3.51
N PRO A 101 -1.82 2.48 3.21
CA PRO A 101 -0.48 2.10 3.65
C PRO A 101 0.65 2.98 3.13
N LEU A 102 0.40 3.76 2.08
CA LEU A 102 1.41 4.62 1.46
C LEU A 102 1.36 6.01 2.07
N VAL A 103 0.18 6.61 2.05
CA VAL A 103 -0.07 7.99 2.50
C VAL A 103 -0.03 8.10 4.02
N GLY A 104 -0.65 7.17 4.74
CA GLY A 104 -0.76 7.23 6.20
C GLY A 104 0.59 7.37 6.90
N PRO A 105 1.58 6.50 6.61
CA PRO A 105 2.90 6.57 7.22
C PRO A 105 3.64 7.87 6.91
N VAL A 106 3.48 8.38 5.69
CA VAL A 106 4.06 9.66 5.28
C VAL A 106 3.45 10.79 6.11
N LEU A 107 2.12 10.85 6.24
CA LEU A 107 1.46 11.86 7.07
C LEU A 107 1.80 11.71 8.56
N ALA A 108 2.05 10.49 9.03
CA ALA A 108 2.46 10.22 10.41
C ALA A 108 3.91 10.62 10.72
N ALA A 109 4.78 10.70 9.70
CA ALA A 109 6.18 11.10 9.88
C ALA A 109 6.36 12.49 10.52
N GLN A 110 5.32 13.35 10.52
CA GLN A 110 5.33 14.61 11.26
C GLN A 110 5.61 14.43 12.75
N MET A 111 5.28 13.27 13.33
CA MET A 111 5.52 12.93 14.74
C MET A 111 6.90 12.27 14.97
N GLY A 112 7.71 12.16 13.93
CA GLY A 112 8.95 11.38 13.91
C GLY A 112 8.74 9.94 13.45
N TYR A 113 9.82 9.26 13.08
CA TYR A 113 9.73 7.92 12.50
C TYR A 113 9.42 6.82 13.53
N LEU A 114 9.78 7.02 14.81
CA LEU A 114 9.81 5.95 15.80
C LEU A 114 8.41 5.45 16.21
N PRO A 115 7.46 6.32 16.61
CA PRO A 115 6.13 5.86 17.02
C PRO A 115 5.40 5.10 15.92
N GLY A 116 5.44 5.63 14.70
CA GLY A 116 4.80 5.02 13.54
C GLY A 116 5.42 3.68 13.19
N THR A 117 6.75 3.59 13.17
CA THR A 117 7.48 2.33 12.93
C THR A 117 7.11 1.25 13.95
N LEU A 118 7.08 1.59 15.24
CA LEU A 118 6.72 0.64 16.30
C LEU A 118 5.30 0.11 16.13
N TRP A 119 4.33 0.99 15.84
CA TRP A 119 2.94 0.58 15.64
C TRP A 119 2.75 -0.23 14.36
N LEU A 120 3.39 0.15 13.25
CA LEU A 120 3.35 -0.64 12.02
C LEU A 120 3.86 -2.06 12.24
N ILE A 121 4.99 -2.23 12.93
CA ILE A 121 5.58 -3.55 13.18
C ILE A 121 4.77 -4.36 14.21
N ALA A 122 4.47 -3.78 15.38
CA ALA A 122 3.79 -4.51 16.45
C ALA A 122 2.29 -4.72 16.14
N GLY A 123 1.63 -3.68 15.62
CA GLY A 123 0.21 -3.69 15.28
C GLY A 123 -0.11 -4.71 14.20
N VAL A 124 0.68 -4.78 13.12
CA VAL A 124 0.43 -5.78 12.07
C VAL A 124 0.58 -7.20 12.59
N VAL A 125 1.65 -7.47 13.35
CA VAL A 125 1.97 -8.84 13.76
C VAL A 125 0.93 -9.37 14.74
N LEU A 126 0.55 -8.55 15.72
CA LEU A 126 -0.28 -8.97 16.85
C LEU A 126 -1.77 -8.79 16.60
N ALA A 127 -2.17 -7.80 15.80
CA ALA A 127 -3.56 -7.45 15.57
C ALA A 127 -3.96 -7.53 14.09
N GLY A 128 -3.34 -6.77 13.19
CA GLY A 128 -3.81 -6.64 11.80
C GLY A 128 -3.81 -7.94 11.03
N ALA A 129 -2.66 -8.62 10.94
CA ALA A 129 -2.53 -9.88 10.21
C ALA A 129 -3.35 -11.01 10.87
N VAL A 130 -3.54 -10.94 12.19
CA VAL A 130 -4.41 -11.86 12.93
C VAL A 130 -5.87 -11.63 12.55
N GLN A 131 -6.33 -10.38 12.59
CA GLN A 131 -7.69 -9.98 12.26
C GLN A 131 -8.04 -10.37 10.83
N ASP A 132 -7.22 -10.00 9.87
CA ASP A 132 -7.46 -10.24 8.45
C ASP A 132 -7.54 -11.75 8.14
N PHE A 133 -6.58 -12.53 8.66
CA PHE A 133 -6.60 -13.98 8.55
C PHE A 133 -7.81 -14.62 9.26
N MET A 134 -8.18 -14.14 10.46
CA MET A 134 -9.32 -14.67 11.21
C MET A 134 -10.64 -14.41 10.48
N VAL A 135 -10.84 -13.20 9.97
CA VAL A 135 -12.06 -12.84 9.24
C VAL A 135 -12.18 -13.66 7.95
N LEU A 136 -11.07 -13.85 7.21
CA LEU A 136 -11.04 -14.69 6.02
C LEU A 136 -11.46 -16.13 6.33
N PHE A 137 -10.89 -16.69 7.39
CA PHE A 137 -11.21 -18.04 7.85
C PHE A 137 -12.68 -18.18 8.27
N LEU A 138 -13.19 -17.25 9.09
CA LEU A 138 -14.57 -17.27 9.59
C LEU A 138 -15.57 -17.14 8.43
N SER A 139 -15.32 -16.23 7.50
CA SER A 139 -16.15 -16.05 6.30
C SER A 139 -16.12 -17.28 5.41
N THR A 140 -14.93 -17.90 5.20
CA THR A 140 -14.79 -19.15 4.44
C THR A 140 -15.67 -20.27 5.03
N ARG A 141 -15.69 -20.42 6.35
CA ARG A 141 -16.53 -21.43 7.03
C ARG A 141 -18.03 -21.09 7.03
N ARG A 142 -18.38 -19.84 6.73
CA ARG A 142 -19.77 -19.34 6.61
C ARG A 142 -20.15 -19.06 5.17
N ASN A 143 -19.67 -19.88 4.24
CA ASN A 143 -20.03 -19.81 2.82
C ASN A 143 -19.68 -18.48 2.12
N GLY A 144 -18.63 -17.78 2.57
CA GLY A 144 -18.19 -16.51 1.99
C GLY A 144 -19.07 -15.31 2.36
N ARG A 145 -19.79 -15.37 3.48
CA ARG A 145 -20.66 -14.28 3.96
C ARG A 145 -19.89 -13.02 4.34
N SER A 146 -20.53 -11.87 4.17
CA SER A 146 -20.01 -10.56 4.57
C SER A 146 -19.93 -10.44 6.10
N LEU A 147 -19.11 -9.52 6.60
CA LEU A 147 -18.99 -9.25 8.04
C LEU A 147 -20.34 -8.91 8.68
N GLY A 148 -21.14 -8.06 8.04
CA GLY A 148 -22.45 -7.67 8.55
C GLY A 148 -23.44 -8.86 8.62
N ASP A 149 -23.39 -9.76 7.64
CA ASP A 149 -24.20 -10.98 7.67
C ASP A 149 -23.75 -11.94 8.78
N MET A 150 -22.44 -12.06 9.01
CA MET A 150 -21.92 -12.86 10.11
C MET A 150 -22.35 -12.30 11.48
N VAL A 151 -22.32 -10.97 11.66
CA VAL A 151 -22.82 -10.33 12.89
C VAL A 151 -24.32 -10.60 13.07
N ARG A 152 -25.09 -10.56 11.98
CA ARG A 152 -26.53 -10.86 12.00
C ARG A 152 -26.82 -12.29 12.45
N GLU A 153 -26.02 -13.27 12.04
CA GLU A 153 -26.17 -14.66 12.46
C GLU A 153 -25.88 -14.84 13.95
N GLU A 154 -24.85 -14.18 14.47
CA GLU A 154 -24.39 -14.37 15.85
C GLU A 154 -25.18 -13.56 16.87
N MET A 155 -25.53 -12.31 16.54
CA MET A 155 -26.14 -11.35 17.48
C MET A 155 -27.61 -11.06 17.16
N GLY A 156 -28.15 -11.65 16.10
CA GLY A 156 -29.53 -11.47 15.67
C GLY A 156 -29.77 -10.26 14.77
N ARG A 157 -31.05 -10.04 14.43
CA ARG A 157 -31.45 -9.13 13.36
C ARG A 157 -31.10 -7.66 13.64
N ILE A 158 -31.30 -7.17 14.85
CA ILE A 158 -31.10 -5.74 15.16
C ILE A 158 -29.61 -5.37 15.08
N PRO A 159 -28.68 -6.04 15.80
CA PRO A 159 -27.25 -5.73 15.68
C PRO A 159 -26.72 -5.98 14.26
N GLY A 160 -27.21 -7.04 13.59
CA GLY A 160 -26.86 -7.33 12.20
C GLY A 160 -27.23 -6.23 11.21
N THR A 161 -28.45 -5.69 11.29
CA THR A 161 -28.88 -4.58 10.42
C THR A 161 -28.05 -3.32 10.67
N ILE A 162 -27.75 -3.01 11.94
CA ILE A 162 -26.89 -1.87 12.29
C ILE A 162 -25.48 -2.07 11.72
N ALA A 163 -24.91 -3.27 11.86
CA ALA A 163 -23.59 -3.59 11.33
C ALA A 163 -23.55 -3.51 9.80
N LEU A 164 -24.55 -4.05 9.09
CA LEU A 164 -24.66 -3.96 7.63
C LEU A 164 -24.75 -2.51 7.15
N PHE A 165 -25.61 -1.71 7.77
CA PHE A 165 -25.75 -0.29 7.43
C PHE A 165 -24.47 0.51 7.73
N GLY A 166 -23.83 0.24 8.88
CA GLY A 166 -22.55 0.83 9.25
C GLY A 166 -21.43 0.46 8.26
N CYS A 167 -21.31 -0.82 7.90
CA CYS A 167 -20.36 -1.28 6.89
C CYS A 167 -20.60 -0.59 5.54
N PHE A 168 -21.87 -0.45 5.13
CA PHE A 168 -22.24 0.25 3.90
C PHE A 168 -21.82 1.72 3.90
N LEU A 169 -22.09 2.46 4.97
CA LEU A 169 -21.64 3.86 5.11
C LEU A 169 -20.11 3.98 5.10
N ILE A 170 -19.41 3.09 5.80
CA ILE A 170 -17.94 3.06 5.83
C ILE A 170 -17.38 2.81 4.43
N MET A 171 -17.97 1.88 3.66
CA MET A 171 -17.56 1.63 2.27
C MET A 171 -17.71 2.87 1.40
N ILE A 172 -18.82 3.61 1.51
CA ILE A 172 -19.02 4.85 0.74
C ILE A 172 -17.92 5.87 1.06
N ILE A 173 -17.63 6.09 2.35
CA ILE A 173 -16.63 7.06 2.78
C ILE A 173 -15.23 6.67 2.29
N ILE A 174 -14.85 5.40 2.46
CA ILE A 174 -13.53 4.91 2.03
C ILE A 174 -13.39 5.01 0.51
N LEU A 175 -14.40 4.58 -0.26
CA LEU A 175 -14.38 4.67 -1.70
C LEU A 175 -14.29 6.13 -2.18
N ALA A 176 -14.97 7.07 -1.53
CA ALA A 176 -14.88 8.48 -1.86
C ALA A 176 -13.47 9.05 -1.62
N VAL A 177 -12.84 8.71 -0.48
CA VAL A 177 -11.48 9.17 -0.17
C VAL A 177 -10.45 8.56 -1.14
N LEU A 178 -10.54 7.27 -1.42
CA LEU A 178 -9.65 6.59 -2.36
C LEU A 178 -9.83 7.12 -3.79
N ALA A 179 -11.09 7.33 -4.23
CA ALA A 179 -11.37 7.91 -5.54
C ALA A 179 -10.82 9.33 -5.67
N LEU A 180 -10.89 10.14 -4.61
CA LEU A 180 -10.31 11.49 -4.61
C LEU A 180 -8.81 11.46 -4.86
N ILE A 181 -8.07 10.52 -4.26
CA ILE A 181 -6.63 10.38 -4.47
C ILE A 181 -6.34 10.04 -5.94
N VAL A 182 -7.04 9.05 -6.50
CA VAL A 182 -6.89 8.64 -7.91
C VAL A 182 -7.24 9.79 -8.86
N VAL A 183 -8.35 10.49 -8.62
CA VAL A 183 -8.79 11.62 -9.44
C VAL A 183 -7.75 12.73 -9.43
N LYS A 184 -7.19 13.08 -8.26
CA LYS A 184 -6.14 14.10 -8.17
C LYS A 184 -4.83 13.67 -8.83
N ALA A 185 -4.48 12.38 -8.76
CA ALA A 185 -3.26 11.87 -9.38
C ALA A 185 -3.34 11.78 -10.91
N LEU A 186 -4.54 11.58 -11.47
CA LEU A 186 -4.76 11.39 -12.90
C LEU A 186 -5.29 12.63 -13.63
N ALA A 187 -5.89 13.58 -12.90
CA ALA A 187 -6.37 14.83 -13.50
C ALA A 187 -5.22 15.54 -14.22
N ASP A 188 -5.49 15.95 -15.45
CA ASP A 188 -4.55 16.66 -16.32
C ASP A 188 -3.24 15.87 -16.65
N SER A 189 -3.17 14.56 -16.33
CA SER A 189 -2.01 13.70 -16.57
C SER A 189 -2.28 12.68 -17.69
N PRO A 190 -1.94 12.99 -18.96
CA PRO A 190 -2.17 12.07 -20.09
C PRO A 190 -1.35 10.78 -19.98
N TRP A 191 -0.14 10.85 -19.41
CA TRP A 191 0.68 9.67 -19.13
C TRP A 191 -0.07 8.71 -18.21
N GLY A 192 -0.53 9.22 -17.06
CA GLY A 192 -1.19 8.38 -16.07
C GLY A 192 -2.51 7.82 -16.56
N MET A 193 -3.33 8.64 -17.21
CA MET A 193 -4.60 8.17 -17.74
C MET A 193 -4.42 7.05 -18.75
N PHE A 194 -3.53 7.21 -19.73
CA PHE A 194 -3.28 6.16 -20.71
C PHE A 194 -2.84 4.86 -20.06
N THR A 195 -1.89 4.94 -19.13
CA THR A 195 -1.35 3.76 -18.43
C THR A 195 -2.44 3.02 -17.66
N VAL A 196 -3.27 3.75 -16.89
CA VAL A 196 -4.37 3.16 -16.12
C VAL A 196 -5.41 2.55 -17.06
N MET A 197 -5.80 3.22 -18.14
CA MET A 197 -6.73 2.69 -19.13
C MET A 197 -6.20 1.43 -19.82
N ALA A 198 -4.90 1.37 -20.12
CA ALA A 198 -4.25 0.21 -20.72
C ALA A 198 -4.29 -1.02 -19.79
N THR A 199 -4.36 -0.86 -18.47
CA THR A 199 -4.49 -2.01 -17.55
C THR A 199 -5.77 -2.80 -17.72
N ILE A 200 -6.86 -2.18 -18.21
CA ILE A 200 -8.15 -2.84 -18.41
C ILE A 200 -8.07 -3.94 -19.48
N PRO A 201 -7.66 -3.65 -20.74
CA PRO A 201 -7.51 -4.68 -21.76
C PRO A 201 -6.41 -5.69 -21.40
N ILE A 202 -5.33 -5.27 -20.74
CA ILE A 202 -4.28 -6.19 -20.26
C ILE A 202 -4.88 -7.18 -19.25
N ALA A 203 -5.64 -6.71 -18.25
CA ALA A 203 -6.28 -7.56 -17.27
C ALA A 203 -7.30 -8.51 -17.90
N MET A 204 -8.13 -8.03 -18.82
CA MET A 204 -9.06 -8.88 -19.58
C MET A 204 -8.33 -9.98 -20.35
N PHE A 205 -7.23 -9.63 -21.03
CA PHE A 205 -6.38 -10.60 -21.72
C PHE A 205 -5.81 -11.63 -20.74
N MET A 206 -5.29 -11.18 -19.59
CA MET A 206 -4.78 -12.07 -18.54
C MET A 206 -5.87 -13.02 -18.02
N GLY A 207 -7.08 -12.52 -17.78
CA GLY A 207 -8.23 -13.31 -17.34
C GLY A 207 -8.60 -14.40 -18.36
N VAL A 208 -8.75 -14.03 -19.63
CA VAL A 208 -9.03 -14.97 -20.73
C VAL A 208 -7.89 -15.98 -20.91
N TYR A 209 -6.64 -15.53 -20.82
CA TYR A 209 -5.48 -16.38 -20.97
C TYR A 209 -5.41 -17.46 -19.87
N MET A 210 -5.62 -17.06 -18.62
CA MET A 210 -5.63 -17.97 -17.47
C MET A 210 -6.83 -18.93 -17.47
N ARG A 211 -7.96 -18.51 -18.03
CA ARG A 211 -9.19 -19.30 -18.04
C ARG A 211 -9.27 -20.28 -19.22
N TYR A 212 -8.92 -19.84 -20.43
CA TYR A 212 -9.19 -20.60 -21.66
C TYR A 212 -7.93 -20.96 -22.47
N ILE A 213 -6.93 -20.08 -22.55
CA ILE A 213 -5.79 -20.28 -23.47
C ILE A 213 -4.79 -21.27 -22.89
N ARG A 214 -4.27 -21.00 -21.68
CA ARG A 214 -3.28 -21.86 -21.00
C ARG A 214 -3.56 -21.92 -19.49
N PRO A 215 -4.60 -22.67 -19.07
CA PRO A 215 -4.91 -22.86 -17.66
C PRO A 215 -3.71 -23.39 -16.87
N GLY A 216 -3.45 -22.78 -15.71
CA GLY A 216 -2.38 -23.18 -14.80
C GLY A 216 -0.98 -22.61 -15.09
N ARG A 217 -0.74 -21.98 -16.26
CA ARG A 217 0.56 -21.37 -16.60
C ARG A 217 0.71 -19.93 -16.12
N ILE A 218 0.64 -19.76 -14.79
CA ILE A 218 0.59 -18.43 -14.17
C ILE A 218 1.91 -17.65 -14.36
N GLY A 219 3.05 -18.34 -14.36
CA GLY A 219 4.35 -17.70 -14.61
C GLY A 219 4.43 -17.02 -15.99
N GLU A 220 3.92 -17.67 -17.04
CA GLU A 220 3.92 -17.11 -18.41
C GLU A 220 3.12 -15.81 -18.46
N ILE A 221 1.89 -15.83 -17.95
CA ILE A 221 1.02 -14.64 -17.99
C ILE A 221 1.50 -13.54 -17.04
N SER A 222 2.20 -13.88 -15.96
CA SER A 222 2.83 -12.90 -15.07
C SER A 222 3.90 -12.10 -15.82
N ILE A 223 4.80 -12.79 -16.53
CA ILE A 223 5.85 -12.15 -17.31
C ILE A 223 5.24 -11.30 -18.42
N ILE A 224 4.26 -11.84 -19.16
CA ILE A 224 3.56 -11.10 -20.22
C ILE A 224 2.86 -9.87 -19.64
N GLY A 225 2.13 -10.01 -18.54
CA GLY A 225 1.45 -8.90 -17.87
C GLY A 225 2.41 -7.80 -17.44
N VAL A 226 3.53 -8.15 -16.81
CA VAL A 226 4.59 -7.19 -16.43
C VAL A 226 5.17 -6.48 -17.64
N LEU A 227 5.50 -7.21 -18.72
CA LEU A 227 6.03 -6.61 -19.94
C LEU A 227 5.03 -5.68 -20.61
N LEU A 228 3.74 -6.05 -20.66
CA LEU A 228 2.68 -5.20 -21.19
C LEU A 228 2.46 -3.96 -20.32
N LEU A 229 2.53 -4.10 -18.99
CA LEU A 229 2.41 -2.97 -18.07
C LEU A 229 3.57 -1.99 -18.23
N LEU A 230 4.82 -2.49 -18.22
CA LEU A 230 6.00 -1.65 -18.45
C LEU A 230 5.97 -1.01 -19.84
N GLY A 231 5.53 -1.75 -20.86
CA GLY A 231 5.30 -1.22 -22.20
C GLY A 231 4.22 -0.12 -22.21
N SER A 232 3.15 -0.27 -21.43
CA SER A 232 2.10 0.75 -21.32
C SER A 232 2.58 2.03 -20.64
N ILE A 233 3.44 1.91 -19.61
CA ILE A 233 4.08 3.06 -18.95
C ILE A 233 4.98 3.81 -19.93
N TRP A 234 5.80 3.07 -20.68
CA TRP A 234 6.69 3.68 -21.68
C TRP A 234 5.92 4.36 -22.81
N LEU A 235 4.88 3.70 -23.35
CA LEU A 235 3.97 4.29 -24.35
C LEU A 235 3.20 5.49 -23.80
N GLY A 236 2.83 5.47 -22.51
CA GLY A 236 2.19 6.60 -21.84
C GLY A 236 3.06 7.87 -21.86
N GLY A 237 4.37 7.72 -21.67
CA GLY A 237 5.32 8.83 -21.82
C GLY A 237 5.38 9.39 -23.24
N GLN A 238 5.34 8.53 -24.25
CA GLN A 238 5.29 8.95 -25.66
C GLN A 238 3.98 9.68 -26.00
N ILE A 239 2.85 9.18 -25.49
CA ILE A 239 1.52 9.79 -25.67
C ILE A 239 1.45 11.16 -25.00
N ALA A 240 2.05 11.31 -23.82
CA ALA A 240 2.13 12.60 -23.13
C ALA A 240 3.01 13.62 -23.88
N ALA A 241 4.04 13.16 -24.59
CA ALA A 241 4.91 14.01 -25.40
C ALA A 241 4.26 14.45 -26.72
N ASP A 242 3.32 13.68 -27.26
CA ASP A 242 2.63 13.99 -28.51
C ASP A 242 1.51 15.05 -28.30
N PRO A 243 1.55 16.20 -29.00
CA PRO A 243 0.58 17.29 -28.80
C PRO A 243 -0.89 16.95 -29.12
N VAL A 244 -1.12 15.93 -29.96
CA VAL A 244 -2.46 15.48 -30.35
C VAL A 244 -2.96 14.44 -29.36
N TRP A 245 -2.16 13.40 -29.12
CA TRP A 245 -2.56 12.30 -28.24
C TRP A 245 -2.61 12.70 -26.77
N ALA A 246 -1.76 13.63 -26.32
CA ALA A 246 -1.83 14.18 -24.98
C ALA A 246 -3.24 14.73 -24.69
N LYS A 247 -3.79 15.56 -25.60
CA LYS A 247 -5.14 16.14 -25.43
C LYS A 247 -6.26 15.11 -25.36
N VAL A 248 -6.09 13.96 -26.03
CA VAL A 248 -7.08 12.86 -26.01
C VAL A 248 -7.12 12.17 -24.64
N PHE A 249 -5.97 12.08 -23.96
CA PHE A 249 -5.84 11.43 -22.66
C PHE A 249 -5.80 12.39 -21.46
N THR A 250 -5.88 13.70 -21.70
CA THR A 250 -6.05 14.71 -20.66
C THR A 250 -7.53 14.85 -20.30
N PHE A 251 -7.89 14.44 -19.07
CA PHE A 251 -9.24 14.59 -18.54
C PHE A 251 -9.25 15.43 -17.27
N THR A 252 -10.34 16.18 -17.10
CA THR A 252 -10.63 16.91 -15.87
C THR A 252 -11.02 15.93 -14.76
N GLY A 253 -10.81 16.33 -13.50
CA GLY A 253 -11.19 15.49 -12.36
C GLY A 253 -12.68 15.09 -12.33
N VAL A 254 -13.57 15.95 -12.83
CA VAL A 254 -15.01 15.65 -12.95
C VAL A 254 -15.26 14.54 -13.97
N GLN A 255 -14.60 14.58 -15.12
CA GLN A 255 -14.70 13.53 -16.14
C GLN A 255 -14.18 12.19 -15.59
N ILE A 256 -13.01 12.20 -14.93
CA ILE A 256 -12.43 10.99 -14.33
C ILE A 256 -13.35 10.41 -13.26
N THR A 257 -14.00 11.25 -12.45
CA THR A 257 -14.97 10.79 -11.44
C THR A 257 -16.12 10.01 -12.09
N TRP A 258 -16.71 10.52 -13.17
CA TRP A 258 -17.76 9.81 -13.90
C TRP A 258 -17.25 8.52 -14.56
N MET A 259 -16.04 8.54 -15.10
CA MET A 259 -15.40 7.33 -15.65
C MET A 259 -15.19 6.26 -14.58
N LEU A 260 -14.75 6.63 -13.38
CA LEU A 260 -14.57 5.70 -12.26
C LEU A 260 -15.89 5.09 -11.80
N ILE A 261 -16.97 5.88 -11.72
CA ILE A 261 -18.31 5.37 -11.39
C ILE A 261 -18.78 4.38 -12.46
N GLY A 262 -18.67 4.74 -13.74
CA GLY A 262 -19.06 3.88 -14.85
C GLY A 262 -18.23 2.60 -14.91
N TYR A 263 -16.91 2.71 -14.76
CA TYR A 263 -16.00 1.56 -14.68
C TYR A 263 -16.33 0.68 -13.48
N GLY A 264 -16.56 1.25 -12.30
CA GLY A 264 -16.93 0.51 -11.09
C GLY A 264 -18.20 -0.31 -11.28
N PHE A 265 -19.22 0.26 -11.94
CA PHE A 265 -20.44 -0.47 -12.29
C PHE A 265 -20.15 -1.64 -13.25
N VAL A 266 -19.42 -1.39 -14.34
CA VAL A 266 -19.07 -2.44 -15.32
C VAL A 266 -18.24 -3.55 -14.67
N ALA A 267 -17.25 -3.19 -13.85
CA ALA A 267 -16.39 -4.13 -13.15
C ALA A 267 -17.14 -4.96 -12.11
N ALA A 268 -18.18 -4.41 -11.46
CA ALA A 268 -19.00 -5.12 -10.49
C ALA A 268 -19.99 -6.12 -11.13
N VAL A 269 -20.35 -5.92 -12.41
CA VAL A 269 -21.26 -6.81 -13.15
C VAL A 269 -20.49 -7.94 -13.85
N LEU A 270 -19.25 -7.68 -14.26
CA LEU A 270 -18.44 -8.66 -14.98
C LEU A 270 -17.91 -9.76 -14.04
N PRO A 271 -17.66 -10.97 -14.58
CA PRO A 271 -17.12 -12.07 -13.79
C PRO A 271 -15.79 -11.70 -13.12
N VAL A 272 -15.63 -12.11 -11.86
CA VAL A 272 -14.46 -11.76 -11.04
C VAL A 272 -13.13 -12.19 -11.67
N TRP A 273 -13.13 -13.31 -12.39
CA TRP A 273 -11.94 -13.86 -13.06
C TRP A 273 -11.56 -13.13 -14.34
N LEU A 274 -12.45 -12.29 -14.90
CA LEU A 274 -12.22 -11.61 -16.16
C LEU A 274 -11.46 -10.29 -15.97
N ILE A 275 -11.90 -9.47 -15.00
CA ILE A 275 -11.32 -8.14 -14.75
C ILE A 275 -10.74 -8.03 -13.35
N LEU A 276 -11.55 -8.24 -12.31
CA LEU A 276 -11.18 -7.86 -10.95
C LEU A 276 -9.92 -8.60 -10.47
N ALA A 277 -9.93 -9.93 -10.45
CA ALA A 277 -8.79 -10.71 -9.98
C ALA A 277 -7.53 -10.56 -10.86
N PRO A 278 -7.60 -10.60 -12.21
CA PRO A 278 -6.43 -10.38 -13.05
C PRO A 278 -5.85 -8.97 -12.96
N ARG A 279 -6.69 -7.93 -12.83
CA ARG A 279 -6.23 -6.54 -12.72
C ARG A 279 -5.53 -6.31 -11.39
N ASP A 280 -6.10 -6.82 -10.30
CA ASP A 280 -5.50 -6.71 -8.98
C ASP A 280 -4.19 -7.51 -8.91
N TYR A 281 -4.15 -8.67 -9.56
CA TYR A 281 -2.91 -9.44 -9.74
C TYR A 281 -1.85 -8.67 -10.54
N LEU A 282 -2.24 -7.97 -11.60
CA LEU A 282 -1.34 -7.12 -12.39
C LEU A 282 -0.78 -5.97 -11.54
N SER A 283 -1.64 -5.25 -10.81
CA SER A 283 -1.26 -4.14 -9.92
C SER A 283 -0.30 -4.60 -8.81
N THR A 284 -0.44 -5.83 -8.33
CA THR A 284 0.47 -6.42 -7.35
C THR A 284 1.93 -6.44 -7.82
N PHE A 285 2.20 -6.70 -9.11
CA PHE A 285 3.57 -6.69 -9.61
C PHE A 285 4.21 -5.32 -9.55
N LEU A 286 3.43 -4.28 -9.89
CA LEU A 286 3.92 -2.91 -9.77
C LEU A 286 4.14 -2.56 -8.30
N LYS A 287 3.18 -2.90 -7.42
CA LYS A 287 3.26 -2.55 -6.00
C LYS A 287 4.43 -3.23 -5.31
N ILE A 288 4.50 -4.56 -5.39
CA ILE A 288 5.58 -5.34 -4.77
C ILE A 288 6.91 -5.05 -5.48
N GLY A 289 6.91 -4.93 -6.81
CA GLY A 289 8.12 -4.66 -7.60
C GLY A 289 8.76 -3.33 -7.23
N THR A 290 7.99 -2.25 -7.17
CA THR A 290 8.48 -0.92 -6.75
C THR A 290 9.01 -0.94 -5.33
N ILE A 291 8.29 -1.59 -4.40
CA ILE A 291 8.71 -1.66 -3.00
C ILE A 291 9.97 -2.50 -2.81
N VAL A 292 10.12 -3.59 -3.56
CA VAL A 292 11.36 -4.39 -3.57
C VAL A 292 12.50 -3.59 -4.18
N ALA A 293 12.28 -2.88 -5.28
CA ALA A 293 13.29 -2.01 -5.89
C ALA A 293 13.75 -0.92 -4.91
N LEU A 294 12.82 -0.31 -4.17
CA LEU A 294 13.11 0.65 -3.12
C LEU A 294 13.90 0.02 -1.96
N ALA A 295 13.56 -1.21 -1.55
CA ALA A 295 14.27 -1.92 -0.48
C ALA A 295 15.72 -2.25 -0.89
N ILE A 296 15.92 -2.67 -2.14
CA ILE A 296 17.26 -2.84 -2.72
C ILE A 296 17.99 -1.49 -2.76
N GLY A 297 17.29 -0.42 -3.16
CA GLY A 297 17.86 0.92 -3.19
C GLY A 297 18.34 1.41 -1.82
N ILE A 298 17.57 1.15 -0.76
CA ILE A 298 17.97 1.44 0.63
C ILE A 298 19.16 0.58 1.06
N LEU A 299 19.21 -0.69 0.66
CA LEU A 299 20.33 -1.58 0.98
C LEU A 299 21.64 -1.09 0.34
N VAL A 300 21.58 -0.54 -0.87
CA VAL A 300 22.74 -0.05 -1.61
C VAL A 300 23.16 1.35 -1.14
N THR A 301 22.21 2.28 -1.04
CA THR A 301 22.50 3.68 -0.72
C THR A 301 22.68 3.91 0.77
N MET A 302 22.08 3.05 1.61
CA MET A 302 22.10 3.15 3.06
C MET A 302 21.84 4.61 3.51
N PRO A 303 20.66 5.19 3.20
CA PRO A 303 20.41 6.59 3.45
C PRO A 303 20.16 6.84 4.94
N GLU A 304 20.59 8.01 5.41
CA GLU A 304 20.33 8.45 6.78
C GLU A 304 18.88 8.92 6.94
N LEU A 305 18.26 8.55 8.06
CA LEU A 305 16.97 9.08 8.46
C LEU A 305 17.17 10.50 9.00
N LYS A 306 16.80 11.49 8.18
CA LYS A 306 16.90 12.92 8.51
C LYS A 306 15.79 13.36 9.46
N MET A 307 14.61 12.75 9.37
CA MET A 307 13.54 12.98 10.33
C MET A 307 13.97 12.44 11.71
N PRO A 308 13.81 13.21 12.81
CA PRO A 308 14.16 12.72 14.13
C PRO A 308 13.23 11.58 14.59
N ALA A 309 13.68 10.83 15.60
CA ALA A 309 12.88 9.74 16.18
C ALA A 309 11.52 10.23 16.70
N LEU A 310 11.53 11.41 17.33
CA LEU A 310 10.37 12.16 17.79
C LEU A 310 10.58 13.62 17.40
N THR A 311 9.53 14.27 16.92
CA THR A 311 9.50 15.72 16.67
C THR A 311 8.78 16.43 17.83
N GLN A 312 8.82 17.78 17.85
CA GLN A 312 8.00 18.54 18.80
C GLN A 312 6.48 18.31 18.63
N PHE A 313 6.03 17.83 17.47
CA PHE A 313 4.60 17.69 17.13
C PHE A 313 3.95 16.41 17.68
N VAL A 314 4.68 15.61 18.45
CA VAL A 314 4.15 14.44 19.16
C VAL A 314 3.05 14.82 20.17
N ASP A 315 3.06 16.07 20.64
CA ASP A 315 2.02 16.66 21.50
C ASP A 315 0.67 16.87 20.79
N GLY A 316 0.63 16.70 19.47
CA GLY A 316 -0.56 16.82 18.63
C GLY A 316 -0.80 18.21 18.04
N THR A 317 0.16 19.13 18.20
CA THR A 317 0.12 20.48 17.61
C THR A 317 0.53 20.52 16.14
N GLY A 318 0.86 19.36 15.55
CA GLY A 318 1.36 19.19 14.19
C GLY A 318 0.61 19.98 13.10
N PRO A 319 1.33 20.48 12.08
CA PRO A 319 0.74 21.27 11.00
C PRO A 319 0.10 20.40 9.91
N VAL A 320 0.54 19.14 9.73
CA VAL A 320 0.02 18.24 8.69
C VAL A 320 -1.38 17.76 9.04
N TRP A 321 -1.58 17.36 10.29
CA TRP A 321 -2.88 17.03 10.87
C TRP A 321 -2.86 17.25 12.38
N LYS A 322 -4.04 17.53 12.97
CA LYS A 322 -4.20 17.81 14.40
C LYS A 322 -4.58 16.56 15.18
N GLY A 323 -3.96 16.38 16.36
CA GLY A 323 -4.28 15.29 17.27
C GLY A 323 -3.03 14.64 17.86
N GLY A 324 -3.11 14.17 19.11
CA GLY A 324 -1.98 13.55 19.80
C GLY A 324 -1.63 12.15 19.30
N LEU A 325 -0.52 11.60 19.79
CA LEU A 325 -0.05 10.25 19.44
C LEU A 325 -1.14 9.19 19.61
N PHE A 326 -1.87 9.21 20.72
CA PHE A 326 -3.06 8.37 20.90
C PHE A 326 -4.33 9.24 20.92
N PRO A 327 -5.41 8.88 20.20
CA PRO A 327 -5.54 7.72 19.30
C PRO A 327 -5.12 8.00 17.85
N PHE A 328 -4.77 9.25 17.51
CA PHE A 328 -4.76 9.68 16.11
C PHE A 328 -3.65 9.05 15.27
N LEU A 329 -2.43 8.85 15.81
CA LEU A 329 -1.39 8.14 15.05
C LEU A 329 -1.89 6.74 14.64
N PHE A 330 -2.50 6.02 15.58
CA PHE A 330 -2.99 4.66 15.36
C PHE A 330 -4.06 4.59 14.28
N ILE A 331 -4.90 5.63 14.19
CA ILE A 331 -5.93 5.77 13.16
C ILE A 331 -5.30 6.16 11.81
N THR A 332 -4.37 7.12 11.80
CA THR A 332 -3.71 7.62 10.59
C THR A 332 -2.93 6.54 9.85
N ILE A 333 -2.25 5.64 10.59
CA ILE A 333 -1.50 4.50 10.02
C ILE A 333 -2.22 3.17 10.23
N ALA A 334 -3.55 3.19 10.37
CA ALA A 334 -4.35 1.97 10.52
C ALA A 334 -4.18 1.03 9.32
N CYS A 335 -4.17 1.57 8.11
CA CYS A 335 -4.03 0.83 6.84
C CYS A 335 -2.62 0.30 6.59
N GLY A 336 -2.08 -0.49 7.51
CA GLY A 336 -0.68 -0.97 7.50
C GLY A 336 -0.29 -1.55 8.87
N ALA A 337 -1.08 -1.23 9.90
CA ALA A 337 -1.02 -1.87 11.20
C ALA A 337 -2.27 -2.72 11.49
N VAL A 338 -3.47 -2.13 11.46
CA VAL A 338 -4.75 -2.80 11.79
C VAL A 338 -5.89 -2.10 11.03
N SER A 339 -6.30 -2.64 9.88
CA SER A 339 -7.32 -2.01 9.02
C SER A 339 -8.68 -2.68 9.12
N GLY A 340 -9.73 -1.90 9.32
CA GLY A 340 -11.12 -2.38 9.27
C GLY A 340 -11.59 -2.72 7.84
N PHE A 341 -11.05 -2.05 6.82
CA PHE A 341 -11.41 -2.30 5.41
C PHE A 341 -11.03 -3.71 4.97
N HIS A 342 -9.92 -4.24 5.48
CA HIS A 342 -9.47 -5.59 5.16
C HIS A 342 -10.51 -6.63 5.57
N ALA A 343 -11.22 -6.41 6.68
CA ALA A 343 -12.29 -7.31 7.10
C ALA A 343 -13.40 -7.41 6.03
N LEU A 344 -13.64 -6.37 5.24
CA LEU A 344 -14.63 -6.37 4.14
C LEU A 344 -14.11 -7.07 2.87
N ILE A 345 -12.79 -7.16 2.68
CA ILE A 345 -12.18 -7.91 1.56
C ILE A 345 -12.00 -9.38 1.95
N ALA A 346 -11.55 -9.63 3.18
CA ALA A 346 -11.46 -10.94 3.79
C ALA A 346 -12.82 -11.59 4.00
N SER A 347 -13.89 -10.80 4.14
CA SER A 347 -15.27 -11.30 4.16
C SER A 347 -16.05 -10.82 2.93
N GLY A 348 -16.33 -11.73 2.00
CA GLY A 348 -17.20 -11.44 0.85
C GLY A 348 -16.53 -11.62 -0.52
N THR A 349 -15.28 -11.19 -0.74
CA THR A 349 -14.61 -11.36 -2.04
C THR A 349 -13.63 -12.54 -2.01
N THR A 350 -12.53 -12.40 -1.27
CA THR A 350 -11.46 -13.39 -1.11
C THR A 350 -11.94 -14.81 -0.79
N PRO A 351 -12.88 -15.05 0.16
CA PRO A 351 -13.33 -16.41 0.49
C PRO A 351 -14.08 -17.10 -0.66
N LYS A 352 -14.68 -16.34 -1.58
CA LYS A 352 -15.35 -16.87 -2.78
C LYS A 352 -14.37 -17.34 -3.86
N LEU A 353 -13.09 -16.96 -3.73
CA LEU A 353 -12.02 -17.33 -4.66
C LEU A 353 -11.04 -18.36 -4.09
N LEU A 354 -11.10 -18.60 -2.77
CA LEU A 354 -10.15 -19.41 -2.03
C LEU A 354 -10.27 -20.89 -2.42
N ALA A 355 -9.29 -21.44 -3.16
CA ALA A 355 -9.33 -22.84 -3.60
C ALA A 355 -9.10 -23.89 -2.49
N SER A 356 -8.43 -23.52 -1.39
CA SER A 356 -8.19 -24.39 -0.23
C SER A 356 -8.08 -23.55 1.03
N GLU A 357 -8.66 -24.03 2.13
CA GLU A 357 -8.56 -23.40 3.44
C GLU A 357 -7.09 -23.25 3.89
N GLY A 358 -6.22 -24.18 3.49
CA GLY A 358 -4.77 -24.10 3.76
C GLY A 358 -4.08 -22.87 3.15
N HIS A 359 -4.67 -22.24 2.12
CA HIS A 359 -4.14 -21.02 1.52
C HIS A 359 -4.46 -19.76 2.33
N ALA A 360 -5.43 -19.80 3.25
CA ALA A 360 -5.90 -18.62 3.98
C ALA A 360 -4.78 -17.92 4.76
N ARG A 361 -3.83 -18.69 5.32
CA ARG A 361 -2.66 -18.13 6.00
C ARG A 361 -1.72 -17.36 5.06
N TYR A 362 -1.49 -17.90 3.86
CA TYR A 362 -0.62 -17.24 2.88
C TYR A 362 -1.25 -15.95 2.36
N ILE A 363 -2.57 -15.97 2.14
CA ILE A 363 -3.32 -14.85 1.57
C ILE A 363 -3.58 -13.77 2.62
N GLY A 364 -4.24 -14.09 3.74
CA GLY A 364 -4.59 -13.09 4.76
C GLY A 364 -3.37 -12.65 5.57
N TYR A 365 -2.85 -13.54 6.43
CA TYR A 365 -1.72 -13.16 7.31
C TYR A 365 -0.49 -12.71 6.51
N GLY A 366 -0.18 -13.41 5.41
CA GLY A 366 0.93 -13.03 4.54
C GLY A 366 0.70 -11.73 3.77
N GLY A 367 -0.52 -11.50 3.27
CA GLY A 367 -0.90 -10.27 2.56
C GLY A 367 -0.78 -9.04 3.46
N MET A 368 -1.30 -9.14 4.68
CA MET A 368 -1.24 -8.04 5.65
C MET A 368 0.20 -7.73 6.12
N LEU A 369 1.06 -8.74 6.28
CA LEU A 369 2.49 -8.47 6.50
C LEU A 369 3.15 -7.75 5.32
N MET A 370 2.79 -8.11 4.09
CA MET A 370 3.31 -7.44 2.90
C MET A 370 2.84 -5.98 2.83
N GLU A 371 1.57 -5.70 3.14
CA GLU A 371 1.06 -4.33 3.22
C GLU A 371 1.76 -3.51 4.31
N SER A 372 2.00 -4.09 5.48
CA SER A 372 2.77 -3.41 6.52
C SER A 372 4.21 -3.15 6.10
N PHE A 373 4.83 -4.04 5.33
CA PHE A 373 6.14 -3.79 4.73
C PHE A 373 6.09 -2.61 3.76
N VAL A 374 5.04 -2.48 2.94
CA VAL A 374 4.81 -1.29 2.11
C VAL A 374 4.73 -0.03 2.98
N ALA A 375 4.03 -0.09 4.12
CA ALA A 375 3.89 1.03 5.04
C ALA A 375 5.21 1.43 5.73
N ILE A 376 6.05 0.45 6.09
CA ILE A 376 7.40 0.72 6.62
C ILE A 376 8.26 1.42 5.56
N MET A 377 8.16 0.99 4.31
CA MET A 377 8.91 1.58 3.21
C MET A 377 8.46 3.02 2.94
N ALA A 378 7.16 3.31 3.06
CA ALA A 378 6.64 4.68 2.99
C ALA A 378 7.10 5.56 4.17
N MET A 379 7.12 5.04 5.40
CA MET A 379 7.67 5.73 6.57
C MET A 379 9.15 6.08 6.36
N VAL A 380 9.93 5.12 5.85
CA VAL A 380 11.36 5.32 5.56
C VAL A 380 11.56 6.36 4.46
N ALA A 381 10.81 6.27 3.35
CA ALA A 381 10.90 7.22 2.25
C ALA A 381 10.59 8.65 2.72
N ALA A 382 9.55 8.85 3.55
CA ALA A 382 9.24 10.15 4.14
C ALA A 382 10.31 10.66 5.12
N SER A 383 10.98 9.73 5.82
CA SER A 383 11.95 10.06 6.87
C SER A 383 13.38 10.30 6.36
N VAL A 384 13.66 9.93 5.11
CA VAL A 384 14.93 10.22 4.40
C VAL A 384 14.95 11.63 3.80
N ILE A 385 13.78 12.17 3.48
CA ILE A 385 13.63 13.52 2.96
C ILE A 385 14.02 14.53 4.04
N ASP A 386 14.54 15.68 3.62
CA ASP A 386 14.80 16.79 4.52
C ASP A 386 13.49 17.20 5.24
N PRO A 387 13.48 17.30 6.59
CA PRO A 387 12.27 17.64 7.33
C PRO A 387 11.63 18.96 6.88
N GLY A 388 12.44 19.96 6.47
CA GLY A 388 11.93 21.23 5.97
C GLY A 388 11.15 21.06 4.66
N VAL A 389 11.68 20.25 3.74
CA VAL A 389 10.98 19.86 2.51
C VAL A 389 9.70 19.08 2.83
N TYR A 390 9.78 18.10 3.74
CA TYR A 390 8.62 17.31 4.18
C TYR A 390 7.47 18.21 4.68
N PHE A 391 7.77 19.16 5.56
CA PHE A 391 6.75 20.05 6.12
C PHE A 391 6.23 21.07 5.11
N ALA A 392 7.07 21.56 4.18
CA ALA A 392 6.65 22.43 3.10
C ALA A 392 5.65 21.74 2.14
N MET A 393 5.83 20.45 1.90
CA MET A 393 4.95 19.66 1.01
C MET A 393 3.63 19.27 1.69
N ASN A 394 3.69 18.82 2.95
CA ASN A 394 2.53 18.20 3.61
C ASN A 394 1.66 19.17 4.43
N SER A 395 2.17 20.35 4.77
CA SER A 395 1.40 21.33 5.53
C SER A 395 0.43 22.08 4.62
N PRO A 396 -0.81 22.36 5.06
CA PRO A 396 -1.77 23.14 4.28
C PRO A 396 -1.25 24.55 3.98
N ALA A 397 -1.54 25.08 2.79
CA ALA A 397 -1.18 26.45 2.40
C ALA A 397 -1.71 27.52 3.38
N ALA A 398 -2.86 27.26 4.03
CA ALA A 398 -3.41 28.12 5.07
C ALA A 398 -2.51 28.25 6.32
N VAL A 399 -1.58 27.30 6.52
CA VAL A 399 -0.66 27.26 7.67
C VAL A 399 0.72 27.77 7.27
N VAL A 400 1.25 27.37 6.11
CA VAL A 400 2.64 27.69 5.71
C VAL A 400 2.75 28.86 4.72
N GLY A 401 1.64 29.32 4.15
CA GLY A 401 1.65 30.32 3.07
C GLY A 401 1.59 29.69 1.67
N ALA A 402 1.51 30.54 0.66
CA ALA A 402 1.31 30.14 -0.74
C ALA A 402 2.59 30.21 -1.60
N ASP A 403 3.62 30.92 -1.15
CA ASP A 403 4.88 31.11 -1.88
C ASP A 403 6.08 30.52 -1.11
N ALA A 404 7.17 30.27 -1.84
CA ALA A 404 8.35 29.60 -1.30
C ALA A 404 9.04 30.38 -0.17
N VAL A 405 8.91 31.72 -0.16
CA VAL A 405 9.52 32.57 0.88
C VAL A 405 8.76 32.45 2.18
N ALA A 406 7.44 32.61 2.14
CA ALA A 406 6.57 32.46 3.30
C ALA A 406 6.66 31.04 3.89
N VAL A 407 6.67 30.02 3.03
CA VAL A 407 6.81 28.61 3.46
C VAL A 407 8.16 28.37 4.12
N ALA A 408 9.26 28.80 3.51
CA ALA A 408 10.59 28.61 4.07
C ALA A 408 10.76 29.29 5.42
N GLN A 409 10.24 30.52 5.57
CA GLN A 409 10.25 31.25 6.84
C GLN A 409 9.44 30.53 7.92
N THR A 410 8.22 30.10 7.59
CA THR A 410 7.32 29.44 8.54
C THR A 410 7.89 28.10 9.00
N VAL A 411 8.35 27.26 8.07
CA VAL A 411 8.93 25.95 8.39
C VAL A 411 10.24 26.09 9.17
N SER A 412 11.08 27.06 8.82
CA SER A 412 12.29 27.37 9.58
C SER A 412 11.99 27.83 11.01
N SER A 413 10.87 28.55 11.23
CA SER A 413 10.43 28.95 12.57
C SER A 413 10.08 27.75 13.48
N TRP A 414 9.80 26.58 12.90
CA TRP A 414 9.55 25.33 13.62
C TRP A 414 10.83 24.55 13.95
N GLY A 415 12.00 25.10 13.63
CA GLY A 415 13.30 24.45 13.84
C GLY A 415 13.75 23.55 12.69
N PHE A 416 13.07 23.57 11.54
CA PHE A 416 13.46 22.85 10.33
C PHE A 416 13.99 23.82 9.29
N THR A 417 15.29 24.11 9.33
CA THR A 417 15.94 25.10 8.46
C THR A 417 15.82 24.71 6.99
N ILE A 418 15.18 25.56 6.20
CA ILE A 418 15.02 25.38 4.75
C ILE A 418 15.00 26.74 4.06
N THR A 419 15.53 26.81 2.83
CA THR A 419 15.54 28.04 2.03
C THR A 419 14.56 27.98 0.86
N PRO A 420 14.07 29.13 0.35
CA PRO A 420 13.21 29.16 -0.82
C PRO A 420 13.86 28.52 -2.05
N GLU A 421 15.17 28.71 -2.22
CA GLU A 421 15.95 28.17 -3.33
C GLU A 421 16.03 26.64 -3.24
N ALA A 422 16.17 26.08 -2.04
CA ALA A 422 16.15 24.64 -1.84
C ALA A 422 14.78 24.04 -2.20
N LEU A 423 13.67 24.71 -1.85
CA LEU A 423 12.32 24.27 -2.23
C LEU A 423 12.11 24.32 -3.75
N GLN A 424 12.61 25.36 -4.41
CA GLN A 424 12.55 25.49 -5.87
C GLN A 424 13.45 24.48 -6.58
N ALA A 425 14.64 24.20 -6.05
CA ALA A 425 15.54 23.19 -6.59
C ALA A 425 14.89 21.81 -6.56
N VAL A 426 14.29 21.41 -5.44
CA VAL A 426 13.57 20.13 -5.35
C VAL A 426 12.42 20.06 -6.36
N ALA A 427 11.66 21.14 -6.54
CA ALA A 427 10.60 21.19 -7.55
C ALA A 427 11.16 21.01 -8.97
N HIS A 428 12.24 21.71 -9.29
CA HIS A 428 12.91 21.60 -10.58
C HIS A 428 13.45 20.18 -10.85
N ASP A 429 14.10 19.56 -9.86
CA ASP A 429 14.72 18.24 -10.02
C ASP A 429 13.69 17.12 -10.30
N ILE A 430 12.48 17.24 -9.74
CA ILE A 430 11.38 16.31 -10.00
C ILE A 430 10.55 16.69 -11.23
N GLY A 431 10.88 17.78 -11.92
CA GLY A 431 10.20 18.24 -13.13
C GLY A 431 8.85 18.92 -12.86
N GLU A 432 8.66 19.52 -11.68
CA GLU A 432 7.43 20.16 -11.26
C GLU A 432 7.61 21.68 -11.07
N THR A 433 6.55 22.45 -11.27
CA THR A 433 6.59 23.91 -11.09
C THR A 433 6.65 24.32 -9.62
N THR A 434 6.10 23.48 -8.74
CA THR A 434 6.07 23.70 -7.29
C THR A 434 5.81 22.41 -6.54
N ILE A 435 6.41 22.30 -5.35
CA ILE A 435 6.18 21.21 -4.39
C ILE A 435 5.31 21.63 -3.19
N LEU A 436 4.95 22.92 -3.13
CA LEU A 436 4.30 23.51 -1.96
C LEU A 436 2.86 23.03 -1.80
N ALA A 437 2.46 22.79 -0.55
CA ALA A 437 1.08 22.48 -0.17
C ALA A 437 0.43 21.33 -0.96
N ARG A 438 1.23 20.37 -1.43
CA ARG A 438 0.79 19.11 -2.02
C ARG A 438 0.34 18.12 -0.93
N ALA A 439 -0.60 18.58 -0.10
CA ALA A 439 -1.10 17.86 1.06
C ALA A 439 -1.71 16.52 0.68
N GLY A 440 -1.45 15.50 1.50
CA GLY A 440 -1.94 14.14 1.30
C GLY A 440 -0.85 13.07 1.18
N GLY A 441 0.42 13.36 1.48
CA GLY A 441 1.50 12.37 1.61
C GLY A 441 2.03 11.76 0.30
N ALA A 442 1.15 11.56 -0.66
CA ALA A 442 1.39 11.02 -1.99
C ALA A 442 2.61 11.62 -2.73
N PRO A 443 2.64 12.94 -3.04
CA PRO A 443 3.82 13.55 -3.67
C PRO A 443 5.09 13.48 -2.81
N THR A 444 4.96 13.50 -1.49
CA THR A 444 6.13 13.39 -0.59
C THR A 444 6.74 11.99 -0.66
N LEU A 445 5.90 10.96 -0.68
CA LEU A 445 6.35 9.59 -0.91
C LEU A 445 7.10 9.49 -2.24
N ALA A 446 6.53 10.05 -3.31
CA ALA A 446 7.14 10.03 -4.63
C ALA A 446 8.51 10.72 -4.65
N VAL A 447 8.67 11.85 -3.96
CA VAL A 447 9.98 12.53 -3.79
C VAL A 447 10.97 11.62 -3.06
N GLY A 448 10.55 10.98 -1.95
CA GLY A 448 11.43 10.08 -1.20
C GLY A 448 11.88 8.87 -2.01
N ILE A 449 10.97 8.26 -2.76
CA ILE A 449 11.27 7.15 -3.69
C ILE A 449 12.24 7.62 -4.78
N ALA A 450 11.95 8.78 -5.40
CA ALA A 450 12.78 9.32 -6.46
C ALA A 450 14.21 9.63 -5.99
N GLN A 451 14.36 10.22 -4.80
CA GLN A 451 15.67 10.48 -4.21
C GLN A 451 16.44 9.18 -3.99
N ILE A 452 15.83 8.15 -3.41
CA ILE A 452 16.52 6.88 -3.14
C ILE A 452 16.91 6.18 -4.46
N LEU A 453 16.01 6.10 -5.44
CA LEU A 453 16.26 5.39 -6.69
C LEU A 453 17.22 6.14 -7.63
N HIS A 454 17.19 7.47 -7.63
CA HIS A 454 18.13 8.29 -8.41
C HIS A 454 19.59 8.08 -7.98
N HIS A 455 19.85 7.89 -6.68
CA HIS A 455 21.20 7.59 -6.19
C HIS A 455 21.71 6.20 -6.64
N VAL A 456 20.81 5.25 -6.89
CA VAL A 456 21.16 3.89 -7.32
C VAL A 456 21.41 3.83 -8.82
N LEU A 457 20.55 4.50 -9.61
CA LEU A 457 20.62 4.55 -11.07
C LEU A 457 20.68 6.01 -11.52
N PRO A 458 21.86 6.66 -11.40
CA PRO A 458 22.02 8.05 -11.81
C PRO A 458 21.95 8.17 -13.33
N GLY A 459 21.19 9.16 -13.80
CA GLY A 459 21.09 9.51 -15.21
C GLY A 459 20.37 10.85 -15.39
N GLU A 460 20.52 11.48 -16.55
CA GLU A 460 19.85 12.74 -16.86
C GLU A 460 18.33 12.61 -16.76
N ASN A 461 17.66 13.54 -16.06
CA ASN A 461 16.21 13.57 -15.84
C ASN A 461 15.59 12.32 -15.17
N THR A 462 16.40 11.45 -14.56
CA THR A 462 15.89 10.23 -13.91
C THR A 462 15.08 10.52 -12.64
N MET A 463 15.34 11.62 -11.92
CA MET A 463 14.56 11.96 -10.72
C MET A 463 13.10 12.29 -11.07
N ALA A 464 12.86 13.09 -12.10
CA ALA A 464 11.52 13.34 -12.64
C ALA A 464 10.84 12.04 -13.10
N PHE A 465 11.56 11.16 -13.80
CA PHE A 465 11.01 9.85 -14.19
C PHE A 465 10.57 9.01 -12.99
N TRP A 466 11.43 8.88 -11.97
CA TRP A 466 11.12 8.10 -10.77
C TRP A 466 9.99 8.71 -9.95
N TYR A 467 9.89 10.04 -9.90
CA TYR A 467 8.80 10.74 -9.23
C TYR A 467 7.46 10.45 -9.91
N HIS A 468 7.37 10.61 -11.24
CA HIS A 468 6.14 10.33 -11.97
C HIS A 468 5.79 8.83 -11.93
N PHE A 469 6.79 7.94 -12.01
CA PHE A 469 6.61 6.50 -11.80
C PHE A 469 6.02 6.19 -10.41
N ALA A 470 6.50 6.85 -9.36
CA ALA A 470 6.00 6.66 -8.00
C ALA A 470 4.56 7.18 -7.83
N ILE A 471 4.19 8.27 -8.50
CA ILE A 471 2.78 8.75 -8.52
C ILE A 471 1.87 7.74 -9.24
N LEU A 472 2.32 7.19 -10.37
CA LEU A 472 1.56 6.16 -11.10
C LEU A 472 1.37 4.89 -10.25
N PHE A 473 2.38 4.53 -9.47
CA PHE A 473 2.32 3.41 -8.53
C PHE A 473 1.21 3.58 -7.48
N GLU A 474 0.88 4.80 -7.09
CA GLU A 474 -0.22 5.05 -6.16
C GLU A 474 -1.61 5.02 -6.83
N ALA A 475 -1.69 5.46 -8.08
CA ALA A 475 -2.95 5.51 -8.82
C ALA A 475 -3.45 4.13 -9.32
N LEU A 476 -2.57 3.13 -9.35
CA LEU A 476 -2.80 1.75 -9.83
C LEU A 476 -3.09 0.76 -8.70
#